data_AF-A2F8R9-F1
#
_entry.id   AF-A2F8R9-F1
#
_cell.length_a   1.000
_cell.length_b   1.000
_cell.length_c   1.000
_cell.angle_alpha   90.00
_cell.angle_beta   90.00
_cell.angle_gamma   90.00
#
_symmetry.space_group_name_H-M   'P 1'
#
loop_
_entity.id
_entity.type
_entity.pdbx_description
1 polymer ?
#
loop_
_entity_poly.entity_id
_entity_poly.type
_entity_poly.pdbx_seq_one_letter_code
_entity_poly.pdbx_strand_id
1 'polypeptide(L)'
;MSSKQLPAFPASKIKEIITQDPDLKDIPKKGIDMLRVAAEEFARYTFKKINEESKKKGKAKMTSQHFVAAINNDPALKAILGQFIVTEEQQNQPHQEEQVEENEAANEQEENEPEAEEKEEEKQPEEEANENEEKDSGEEDPQRSEQPSVEQSEQVSDLEDDM
;
A
#
# COMPACT_ATOMS: atom_id res chain seq x y z
N MET A 1 -4.43 14.20 26.18
CA MET A 1 -3.39 14.47 25.17
C MET A 1 -4.09 14.81 23.86
N SER A 2 -3.84 16.00 23.29
CA SER A 2 -4.47 16.38 22.02
C SER A 2 -3.81 15.61 20.89
N SER A 3 -4.52 14.66 20.28
CA SER A 3 -4.06 13.97 19.08
C SER A 3 -4.02 15.00 17.94
N LYS A 4 -2.83 15.46 17.59
CA LYS A 4 -2.63 16.23 16.35
C LYS A 4 -3.12 15.37 15.19
N GLN A 5 -4.25 15.74 14.61
CA GLN A 5 -4.78 15.07 13.44
C GLN A 5 -3.76 15.24 12.31
N LEU A 6 -3.30 14.13 11.74
CA LEU A 6 -2.40 14.18 10.59
C LEU A 6 -3.08 14.93 9.45
N PRO A 7 -2.31 15.69 8.64
CA PRO A 7 -2.88 16.41 7.51
C PRO A 7 -3.52 15.41 6.53
N ALA A 8 -4.82 15.57 6.29
CA ALA A 8 -5.57 14.76 5.33
C ALA A 8 -5.24 15.17 3.89
N PHE A 9 -5.48 14.27 2.94
CA PHE A 9 -5.29 14.58 1.52
C PHE A 9 -6.19 15.76 1.10
N PRO A 10 -5.67 16.78 0.37
CA PRO A 10 -6.44 17.99 0.09
C PRO A 10 -7.58 17.74 -0.92
N ALA A 11 -8.83 17.91 -0.47
CA ALA A 11 -10.02 17.74 -1.32
C ALA A 11 -10.02 18.66 -2.55
N SER A 12 -9.43 19.85 -2.44
CA SER A 12 -9.27 20.79 -3.56
C SER A 12 -8.44 20.20 -4.70
N LYS A 13 -7.39 19.42 -4.40
CA LYS A 13 -6.55 18.77 -5.40
C LYS A 13 -7.27 17.61 -6.08
N ILE A 14 -8.05 16.83 -5.33
CA ILE A 14 -8.91 15.80 -5.93
C ILE A 14 -9.88 16.44 -6.91
N LYS A 15 -10.56 17.52 -6.53
CA LYS A 15 -11.47 18.25 -7.43
C LYS A 15 -10.74 18.78 -8.67
N GLU A 16 -9.59 19.44 -8.49
CA GLU A 16 -8.77 19.98 -9.57
C GLU A 16 -8.40 18.91 -10.60
N ILE A 17 -7.90 17.75 -10.14
CA ILE A 17 -7.51 16.64 -11.01
C ILE A 17 -8.71 16.13 -11.80
N ILE A 18 -9.85 15.87 -11.14
CA ILE A 18 -10.96 15.24 -11.85
C ILE A 18 -11.61 16.22 -12.84
N THR A 19 -11.63 17.52 -12.57
CA THR A 19 -12.15 18.52 -13.52
C THR A 19 -11.29 18.71 -14.78
N GLN A 20 -10.10 18.09 -14.85
CA GLN A 20 -9.32 18.05 -16.08
C GLN A 20 -9.92 17.10 -17.13
N ASP A 21 -10.75 16.15 -16.69
CA ASP A 21 -11.47 15.25 -17.58
C ASP A 21 -12.73 15.95 -18.13
N PRO A 22 -12.82 16.20 -19.45
CA PRO A 22 -13.94 16.92 -20.05
C PRO A 22 -15.26 16.14 -19.99
N ASP A 23 -15.21 14.83 -19.78
CA ASP A 23 -16.39 13.96 -19.76
C ASP A 23 -17.04 13.92 -18.36
N LEU A 24 -16.29 14.29 -17.32
CA LEU A 24 -16.76 14.31 -15.94
C LEU A 24 -17.39 15.65 -15.57
N LYS A 25 -18.61 15.87 -16.08
CA LYS A 25 -19.44 17.03 -15.70
C LYS A 25 -20.11 16.79 -14.35
N ASP A 26 -19.92 17.74 -13.43
CA ASP A 26 -20.64 17.84 -12.15
C ASP A 26 -20.56 16.63 -11.22
N ILE A 27 -19.38 16.44 -10.60
CA ILE A 27 -19.15 15.38 -9.61
C ILE A 27 -19.76 15.77 -8.27
N PRO A 28 -20.61 14.91 -7.66
CA PRO A 28 -21.19 15.19 -6.36
C PRO A 28 -20.09 15.27 -5.29
N LYS A 29 -20.25 16.19 -4.32
CA LYS A 29 -19.30 16.37 -3.21
C LYS A 29 -18.95 15.05 -2.51
N LYS A 30 -19.95 14.18 -2.31
CA LYS A 30 -19.76 12.84 -1.70
C LYS A 30 -18.77 11.98 -2.50
N GLY A 31 -18.78 12.06 -3.83
CA GLY A 31 -17.84 11.36 -4.70
C GLY A 31 -16.41 11.87 -4.51
N ILE A 32 -16.22 13.19 -4.43
CA ILE A 32 -14.92 13.82 -4.13
C ILE A 32 -14.39 13.35 -2.76
N ASP A 33 -15.26 13.33 -1.75
CA ASP A 33 -14.89 12.89 -0.40
C ASP A 33 -14.49 11.40 -0.36
N MET A 34 -15.20 10.55 -1.10
CA MET A 34 -14.86 9.12 -1.23
C MET A 34 -13.51 8.92 -1.92
N LEU A 35 -13.26 9.61 -3.04
CA LEU A 35 -11.98 9.53 -3.74
C LEU A 35 -10.82 10.02 -2.88
N ARG A 36 -11.02 11.08 -2.10
CA ARG A 36 -10.03 11.55 -1.12
C ARG A 36 -9.67 10.46 -0.11
N VAL A 37 -10.66 9.81 0.48
CA VAL A 37 -10.44 8.74 1.48
C VAL A 37 -9.73 7.55 0.84
N ALA A 38 -10.18 7.11 -0.33
CA ALA A 38 -9.58 6.00 -1.06
C ALA A 38 -8.10 6.30 -1.41
N ALA A 39 -7.80 7.50 -1.89
CA ALA A 39 -6.43 7.92 -2.19
C ALA A 39 -5.55 7.94 -0.94
N GLU A 40 -6.08 8.40 0.20
CA GLU A 40 -5.36 8.42 1.47
C GLU A 40 -5.09 7.01 2.00
N GLU A 41 -6.07 6.12 1.93
CA GLU A 41 -5.93 4.72 2.33
C GLU A 41 -4.91 4.00 1.45
N PHE A 42 -4.99 4.19 0.12
CA PHE A 42 -4.04 3.63 -0.82
C PHE A 42 -2.62 4.12 -0.55
N ALA A 43 -2.43 5.42 -0.34
CA ALA A 43 -1.11 5.99 -0.02
C ALA A 43 -0.58 5.43 1.31
N ARG A 44 -1.40 5.39 2.36
CA ARG A 44 -1.03 4.84 3.67
C ARG A 44 -0.61 3.38 3.58
N TYR A 45 -1.42 2.58 2.88
CA TYR A 45 -1.13 1.16 2.65
C TYR A 45 0.20 0.99 1.89
N THR A 46 0.37 1.72 0.81
CA THR A 46 1.58 1.67 -0.01
C THR A 46 2.82 2.06 0.80
N PHE A 47 2.82 3.22 1.47
CA PHE A 47 3.96 3.65 2.29
C PHE A 47 4.27 2.70 3.46
N LYS A 48 3.24 2.06 4.05
CA LYS A 48 3.44 1.03 5.06
C LYS A 48 4.27 -0.13 4.48
N LYS A 49 3.91 -0.62 3.29
CA LYS A 49 4.63 -1.73 2.62
C LYS A 49 6.06 -1.34 2.24
N ILE A 50 6.28 -0.14 1.72
CA ILE A 50 7.64 0.38 1.43
C ILE A 50 8.49 0.44 2.71
N ASN A 51 7.91 0.91 3.81
CA ASN A 51 8.59 1.01 5.10
C ASN A 51 8.94 -0.38 5.67
N GLU A 52 8.05 -1.36 5.52
CA GLU A 52 8.32 -2.75 5.88
C GLU A 52 9.54 -3.29 5.11
N GLU A 53 9.61 -3.07 3.79
CA GLU A 53 10.77 -3.47 2.98
C GLU A 53 12.06 -2.73 3.36
N SER A 54 11.97 -1.43 3.69
CA SER A 54 13.11 -0.65 4.19
C SER A 54 13.64 -1.20 5.51
N LYS A 55 12.74 -1.54 6.44
CA LYS A 55 13.08 -2.08 7.76
C LYS A 55 13.68 -3.48 7.68
N LYS A 56 13.17 -4.35 6.81
CA LYS A 56 13.76 -5.68 6.55
C LYS A 56 15.24 -5.59 6.15
N LYS A 57 15.63 -4.51 5.44
CA LYS A 57 17.02 -4.25 5.02
C LYS A 57 17.83 -3.41 6.02
N GLY A 58 17.30 -3.14 7.22
CA GLY A 58 17.95 -2.32 8.24
C GLY A 58 18.19 -0.87 7.81
N LYS A 59 17.42 -0.35 6.85
CA LYS A 59 17.58 1.00 6.33
C LYS A 59 16.60 1.97 6.99
N ALA A 60 17.12 3.08 7.52
CA ALA A 60 16.32 4.16 8.09
C ALA A 60 15.58 5.00 7.04
N LYS A 61 16.03 4.98 5.78
CA LYS A 61 15.44 5.74 4.67
C LYS A 61 14.82 4.81 3.64
N MET A 62 13.60 5.12 3.23
CA MET A 62 12.92 4.47 2.11
C MET A 62 13.57 4.90 0.78
N THR A 63 13.74 3.95 -0.15
CA THR A 63 14.32 4.20 -1.48
C THR A 63 13.40 3.64 -2.55
N SER A 64 13.64 3.99 -3.81
CA SER A 64 12.90 3.43 -4.96
C SER A 64 13.00 1.90 -5.04
N GLN A 65 14.12 1.32 -4.63
CA GLN A 65 14.27 -0.15 -4.57
C GLN A 65 13.34 -0.79 -3.54
N HIS A 66 13.09 -0.12 -2.40
CA HIS A 66 12.09 -0.60 -1.42
C HIS A 66 10.67 -0.50 -1.97
N PHE A 67 10.39 0.52 -2.79
CA PHE A 67 9.11 0.66 -3.47
C PHE A 67 8.86 -0.46 -4.48
N VAL A 68 9.85 -0.73 -5.35
CA VAL A 68 9.78 -1.84 -6.31
C VAL A 68 9.62 -3.18 -5.59
N ALA A 69 10.38 -3.42 -4.52
CA ALA A 69 10.26 -4.64 -3.71
C ALA A 69 8.87 -4.76 -3.07
N ALA A 70 8.31 -3.66 -2.54
CA ALA A 70 6.99 -3.65 -1.93
C ALA A 70 5.90 -4.00 -2.94
N ILE A 71 5.98 -3.48 -4.17
CA ILE A 71 5.05 -3.83 -5.25
C ILE A 71 5.18 -5.30 -5.64
N ASN A 72 6.41 -5.80 -5.84
CA ASN A 72 6.63 -7.17 -6.31
C ASN A 72 6.22 -8.22 -5.27
N ASN A 73 6.35 -7.91 -3.98
CA ASN A 73 6.06 -8.83 -2.88
C ASN A 73 4.62 -8.76 -2.38
N ASP A 74 3.86 -7.72 -2.73
CA ASP A 74 2.48 -7.54 -2.31
C ASP A 74 1.52 -7.78 -3.48
N PRO A 75 0.72 -8.86 -3.49
CA PRO A 75 -0.15 -9.19 -4.63
C PRO A 75 -1.14 -8.08 -5.00
N ALA A 76 -1.66 -7.33 -4.03
CA ALA A 76 -2.61 -6.26 -4.27
C ALA A 76 -1.93 -5.05 -4.93
N LEU A 77 -0.76 -4.64 -4.43
CA LEU A 77 0.03 -3.60 -5.09
C LEU A 77 0.53 -4.06 -6.46
N LYS A 78 0.93 -5.32 -6.62
CA LYS A 78 1.35 -5.87 -7.91
C LYS A 78 0.23 -5.82 -8.95
N ALA A 79 -1.00 -6.14 -8.56
CA ALA A 79 -2.15 -6.08 -9.47
C ALA A 79 -2.44 -4.65 -9.97
N ILE A 80 -2.22 -3.64 -9.12
CA ILE A 80 -2.52 -2.23 -9.46
C ILE A 80 -1.34 -1.55 -10.16
N LEU A 81 -0.12 -1.79 -9.66
CA LEU A 81 1.07 -1.03 -10.04
C LEU A 81 2.10 -1.84 -10.84
N GLY A 82 1.99 -3.17 -10.90
CA GLY A 82 3.01 -4.06 -11.47
C GLY A 82 3.30 -3.77 -12.94
N GLN A 83 2.29 -3.37 -13.73
CA GLN A 83 2.45 -3.02 -15.14
C GLN A 83 3.32 -1.78 -15.39
N PHE A 84 3.49 -0.91 -14.38
CA PHE A 84 4.32 0.30 -14.49
C PHE A 84 5.76 0.07 -14.05
N ILE A 85 6.06 -1.10 -13.49
CA ILE A 85 7.40 -1.47 -13.04
C ILE A 85 8.09 -2.25 -14.16
N VAL A 86 8.83 -1.52 -14.99
CA VAL A 86 9.70 -2.14 -16.00
C VAL A 86 10.94 -2.68 -15.30
N THR A 87 11.08 -4.01 -15.25
CA THR A 87 12.33 -4.66 -14.86
C THR A 87 13.24 -4.79 -16.09
N GLU A 88 14.56 -4.83 -15.89
CA GLU A 88 15.52 -5.00 -17.00
C GLU A 88 15.26 -6.28 -17.82
N GLU A 89 14.61 -7.29 -17.24
CA GLU A 89 14.17 -8.51 -17.93
C GLU A 89 13.05 -8.25 -18.97
N GLN A 90 12.16 -7.29 -18.72
CA GLN A 90 11.08 -6.92 -19.65
C GLN A 90 11.56 -6.02 -20.80
N GLN A 91 12.67 -5.29 -20.62
CA GLN A 91 13.26 -4.49 -21.70
C GLN A 91 13.88 -5.34 -22.82
N ASN A 92 14.18 -6.61 -22.54
CA ASN A 92 14.78 -7.53 -23.51
C ASN A 92 13.76 -8.49 -24.15
N GLN A 93 12.45 -8.34 -23.87
CA GLN A 93 11.42 -9.10 -24.58
C GLN A 93 10.93 -8.29 -25.79
N PRO A 94 11.03 -8.84 -27.02
CA PRO A 94 10.42 -8.19 -28.19
C PRO A 94 8.91 -8.10 -27.94
N HIS A 95 8.33 -6.92 -28.15
CA HIS A 95 6.89 -6.70 -28.09
C HIS A 95 6.19 -7.74 -28.98
N GLN A 96 5.52 -8.71 -28.37
CA GLN A 96 4.50 -9.48 -29.06
C GLN A 96 3.29 -8.57 -29.18
N GLU A 97 3.15 -7.94 -30.33
CA GLU A 97 1.88 -7.38 -30.77
C GLU A 97 0.87 -8.54 -30.82
N GLU A 98 -0.05 -8.54 -29.85
CA GLU A 98 -1.16 -9.47 -29.78
C GLU A 98 -2.11 -9.14 -30.96
N GLN A 99 -1.93 -9.86 -32.07
CA GLN A 99 -2.93 -9.90 -33.14
C GLN A 99 -4.17 -10.57 -32.57
N VAL A 100 -5.20 -9.78 -32.31
CA VAL A 100 -6.55 -10.28 -32.06
C VAL A 100 -7.08 -10.80 -33.39
N GLU A 101 -6.88 -12.08 -33.67
CA GLU A 101 -7.61 -12.81 -34.72
C GLU A 101 -9.06 -12.98 -34.24
N GLU A 102 -9.93 -12.18 -34.84
CA GLU A 102 -11.38 -12.24 -34.78
C GLU A 102 -11.85 -13.56 -35.43
N ASN A 103 -12.04 -14.61 -34.62
CA ASN A 103 -12.68 -15.84 -35.08
C ASN A 103 -14.20 -15.77 -34.83
N GLU A 104 -14.93 -15.25 -35.82
CA GLU A 104 -16.33 -15.60 -36.01
C GLU A 104 -16.42 -17.05 -36.51
N ALA A 105 -16.99 -17.94 -35.69
CA ALA A 105 -17.60 -19.17 -36.18
C ALA A 105 -18.75 -19.56 -35.25
N ALA A 106 -19.95 -19.19 -35.68
CA ALA A 106 -21.18 -19.82 -35.23
C ALA A 106 -21.18 -21.29 -35.70
N ASN A 107 -21.37 -22.24 -34.79
CA ASN A 107 -22.09 -23.47 -35.14
C ASN A 107 -22.78 -24.09 -33.92
N GLU A 108 -23.92 -24.69 -34.23
CA GLU A 108 -25.00 -25.12 -33.35
C GLU A 108 -24.67 -26.39 -32.54
N GLN A 109 -25.56 -26.62 -31.57
CA GLN A 109 -25.63 -27.71 -30.59
C GLN A 109 -25.41 -29.12 -31.16
N GLU A 110 -24.80 -30.01 -30.36
CA GLU A 110 -25.38 -31.33 -30.10
C GLU A 110 -24.83 -31.96 -28.81
N GLU A 111 -25.73 -32.64 -28.11
CA GLU A 111 -25.58 -33.35 -26.84
C GLU A 111 -24.59 -34.51 -26.92
N ASN A 112 -23.86 -34.79 -25.82
CA ASN A 112 -23.53 -36.15 -25.36
C ASN A 112 -22.78 -36.09 -24.01
N GLU A 113 -23.53 -36.28 -22.92
CA GLU A 113 -23.08 -37.11 -21.78
C GLU A 113 -23.45 -38.57 -22.13
N PRO A 114 -22.76 -39.63 -21.63
CA PRO A 114 -22.60 -39.85 -20.18
C PRO A 114 -21.38 -40.65 -19.70
N GLU A 115 -21.26 -40.70 -18.35
CA GLU A 115 -20.75 -41.79 -17.49
C GLU A 115 -19.27 -42.23 -17.63
N ALA A 116 -18.55 -42.74 -16.63
CA ALA A 116 -18.60 -42.87 -15.17
C ALA A 116 -17.29 -43.64 -14.80
N GLU A 117 -17.07 -43.88 -13.50
CA GLU A 117 -16.03 -44.74 -12.90
C GLU A 117 -14.62 -44.12 -12.77
N GLU A 118 -13.87 -44.32 -11.69
CA GLU A 118 -14.08 -44.86 -10.34
C GLU A 118 -12.82 -44.44 -9.54
N LYS A 119 -12.97 -44.30 -8.21
CA LYS A 119 -12.03 -44.65 -7.11
C LYS A 119 -10.52 -44.33 -7.27
N GLU A 120 -9.81 -43.83 -6.26
CA GLU A 120 -9.63 -44.51 -4.98
C GLU A 120 -8.92 -43.58 -3.97
N GLU A 121 -9.26 -43.74 -2.70
CA GLU A 121 -8.68 -43.11 -1.52
C GLU A 121 -7.22 -43.56 -1.29
N GLU A 122 -6.36 -42.71 -0.70
CA GLU A 122 -5.78 -43.01 0.64
C GLU A 122 -4.86 -41.89 1.19
N LYS A 123 -5.23 -41.46 2.40
CA LYS A 123 -4.41 -41.19 3.60
C LYS A 123 -3.18 -40.26 3.51
N GLN A 124 -3.34 -39.10 4.16
CA GLN A 124 -2.30 -38.52 5.02
C GLN A 124 -2.65 -38.84 6.49
N PRO A 125 -1.71 -39.29 7.33
CA PRO A 125 -1.92 -39.35 8.77
C PRO A 125 -1.69 -37.98 9.42
N GLU A 126 -2.51 -37.73 10.44
CA GLU A 126 -2.39 -36.69 11.47
C GLU A 126 -1.20 -36.94 12.43
N GLU A 127 -1.08 -36.02 13.39
CA GLU A 127 -0.23 -36.00 14.60
C GLU A 127 1.10 -35.25 14.46
N GLU A 128 1.52 -34.36 15.36
CA GLU A 128 1.01 -34.05 16.70
C GLU A 128 1.54 -32.68 17.16
N ALA A 129 0.81 -32.11 18.12
CA ALA A 129 1.20 -30.95 18.90
C ALA A 129 2.50 -31.21 19.68
N ASN A 130 3.25 -30.13 19.96
CA ASN A 130 3.94 -30.09 21.24
C ASN A 130 3.94 -28.66 21.79
N GLU A 131 3.19 -28.52 22.88
CA GLU A 131 3.32 -27.46 23.86
C GLU A 131 4.72 -27.49 24.45
N ASN A 132 5.31 -26.33 24.69
CA ASN A 132 6.05 -26.19 25.92
C ASN A 132 5.90 -24.75 26.44
N GLU A 133 5.24 -24.70 27.58
CA GLU A 133 5.40 -23.71 28.64
C GLU A 133 6.92 -23.52 28.94
N GLU A 134 7.43 -22.46 29.55
CA GLU A 134 7.03 -21.90 30.83
C GLU A 134 7.97 -20.73 31.15
N LYS A 135 7.39 -19.63 31.65
CA LYS A 135 7.83 -18.69 32.71
C LYS A 135 9.22 -18.00 32.72
N ASP A 136 9.13 -16.80 33.31
CA ASP A 136 9.95 -16.26 34.40
C ASP A 136 10.75 -15.00 34.00
N SER A 137 10.25 -13.82 34.34
CA SER A 137 10.42 -13.06 35.59
C SER A 137 11.54 -12.02 35.45
N GLY A 138 11.28 -10.80 35.89
CA GLY A 138 12.24 -9.71 35.78
C GLY A 138 11.61 -8.33 35.88
N GLU A 139 10.92 -8.10 37.00
CA GLU A 139 10.56 -6.79 37.51
C GLU A 139 11.82 -5.94 37.79
N GLU A 140 11.68 -4.61 37.71
CA GLU A 140 12.45 -3.54 38.39
C GLU A 140 12.89 -2.36 37.48
N ASP A 141 12.02 -1.35 37.40
CA ASP A 141 12.33 0.09 37.57
C ASP A 141 12.75 0.30 39.07
N PRO A 142 13.42 1.37 39.56
CA PRO A 142 13.55 2.72 38.99
C PRO A 142 14.88 3.46 39.27
N GLN A 143 14.96 4.74 38.86
CA GLN A 143 15.70 5.91 39.41
C GLN A 143 16.51 6.67 38.35
N ARG A 144 16.12 7.89 37.98
CA ARG A 144 16.22 9.20 38.67
C ARG A 144 17.52 9.94 38.35
N SER A 145 17.39 11.03 37.61
CA SER A 145 18.14 12.32 37.71
C SER A 145 18.07 13.02 36.35
N GLU A 146 18.04 14.34 36.18
CA GLU A 146 17.80 15.53 36.99
C GLU A 146 17.59 16.63 35.93
N GLN A 147 16.61 17.51 36.09
CA GLN A 147 16.66 18.81 35.39
C GLN A 147 17.79 19.65 36.01
N PRO A 148 18.27 20.67 35.28
CA PRO A 148 17.76 21.99 35.65
C PRO A 148 17.34 22.88 34.47
N SER A 149 16.44 23.81 34.82
CA SER A 149 16.02 25.05 34.14
C SER A 149 17.18 25.94 33.70
N VAL A 150 16.80 27.11 33.11
CA VAL A 150 17.55 28.38 32.87
C VAL A 150 17.66 28.61 31.34
N GLU A 151 17.21 29.69 30.71
CA GLU A 151 16.76 31.02 31.15
C GLU A 151 15.98 31.70 30.01
N GLN A 152 15.23 32.74 30.39
CA GLN A 152 14.58 33.69 29.51
C GLN A 152 15.60 34.47 28.67
N SER A 153 15.20 34.89 27.47
CA SER A 153 15.68 36.13 26.87
C SER A 153 14.56 36.71 26.02
N GLU A 154 13.80 37.62 26.62
CA GLU A 154 13.18 38.72 25.91
C GLU A 154 14.28 39.51 25.21
N GLN A 155 14.14 39.77 23.90
CA GLN A 155 14.60 41.03 23.34
C GLN A 155 13.56 41.56 22.36
N VAL A 156 12.94 42.63 22.85
CA VAL A 156 12.24 43.68 22.14
C VAL A 156 13.25 44.42 21.27
N SER A 157 12.90 44.72 20.03
CA SER A 157 13.29 45.97 19.41
C SER A 157 12.31 46.30 18.30
N ASP A 158 11.44 47.25 18.61
CA ASP A 158 10.89 48.18 17.65
C ASP A 158 11.96 48.65 16.66
N LEU A 159 11.61 48.69 15.38
CA LEU A 159 12.19 49.68 14.47
C LEU A 159 11.03 50.28 13.67
N GLU A 160 10.59 51.42 14.18
CA GLU A 160 9.90 52.46 13.43
C GLU A 160 10.79 52.97 12.27
N ASP A 161 10.14 53.73 11.40
CA ASP A 161 10.65 54.75 10.50
C ASP A 161 10.95 54.45 9.01
N ASP A 162 10.10 55.12 8.21
CA ASP A 162 10.40 55.88 6.99
C ASP A 162 10.89 55.14 5.74
N MET A 163 9.94 54.85 4.84
CA MET A 163 9.85 55.49 3.50
C MET A 163 8.59 55.08 2.74
#